data_AF-A0A7W6FR55-F1
#
_entry.id   AF-A0A7W6FR55-F1
#
_cell.length_a   1.000
_cell.length_b   1.000
_cell.length_c   1.000
_cell.angle_alpha   90.00
_cell.angle_beta   90.00
_cell.angle_gamma   90.00
#
_symmetry.space_group_name_H-M   'P 1'
#
loop_
_entity.id
_entity.type
_entity.pdbx_description
1 polymer ?
#
loop_
_entity_poly.entity_id
_entity_poly.type
_entity_poly.pdbx_seq_one_letter_code
_entity_poly.pdbx_strand_id
1 'polypeptide(L)'
;MSDAARIAHIDGARAVVIVRWVLGVQCLLSGLNWWFRILPFPNILDPVGGPMKHQVIAAMIATGWMFSAAKIVEILVGVALLANRFAVLILVVAFPILMTTFLLDAIPFGRAAVGFAAGQVTGANLWAAFLDMIFFGGAVFLMQGHLMIEWFGNYRQLFTPTPDAAVPDRGWSCPRAMAVLRWASILIGGASTVWIVGMVGQWLIPWSSLAVLAPR
;
A
#
# COMPACT_ATOMS: atom_id res chain seq x y z
N MET A 1 -14.02 -20.94 -27.79
CA MET A 1 -13.46 -19.75 -27.11
C MET A 1 -12.14 -19.43 -27.79
N SER A 2 -12.00 -18.26 -28.41
CA SER A 2 -10.76 -17.85 -29.07
C SER A 2 -9.66 -17.57 -28.02
N ASP A 3 -8.40 -17.78 -28.37
CA ASP A 3 -7.26 -17.59 -27.45
C ASP A 3 -7.17 -16.18 -26.84
N ALA A 4 -7.75 -15.17 -27.49
CA ALA A 4 -7.89 -13.82 -26.95
C ALA A 4 -8.74 -13.77 -25.65
N ALA A 5 -9.75 -14.64 -25.51
CA ALA A 5 -10.56 -14.73 -24.29
C ALA A 5 -9.82 -15.43 -23.13
N ARG A 6 -8.83 -16.28 -23.44
CA ARG A 6 -7.96 -16.93 -22.43
C ARG A 6 -6.93 -15.97 -21.85
N ILE A 7 -6.47 -14.98 -22.63
CA ILE A 7 -5.51 -13.96 -22.18
C ILE A 7 -6.16 -12.96 -21.20
N ALA A 8 -7.48 -12.77 -21.30
CA ALA A 8 -8.22 -11.84 -20.44
C ALA A 8 -8.55 -12.38 -19.03
N HIS A 9 -8.40 -13.69 -18.79
CA HIS A 9 -8.70 -14.29 -17.49
C HIS A 9 -7.40 -14.57 -16.72
N ILE A 10 -6.93 -13.58 -15.96
CA ILE A 10 -5.91 -13.86 -14.95
C ILE A 10 -6.54 -14.71 -13.87
N ASP A 11 -6.18 -16.00 -13.85
CA ASP A 11 -6.61 -16.92 -12.81
C ASP A 11 -6.22 -16.41 -11.42
N GLY A 12 -7.07 -16.65 -10.42
CA GLY A 12 -6.87 -16.12 -9.06
C GLY A 12 -5.50 -16.44 -8.48
N ALA A 13 -5.00 -17.66 -8.71
CA ALA A 13 -3.67 -18.06 -8.28
C ALA A 13 -2.55 -17.18 -8.88
N ARG A 14 -2.65 -16.81 -10.17
CA ARG A 14 -1.65 -15.95 -10.82
C ARG A 14 -1.70 -14.53 -10.26
N ALA A 15 -2.91 -14.02 -10.04
CA ALA A 15 -3.07 -12.70 -9.45
C ALA A 15 -2.52 -12.62 -8.02
N VAL A 16 -2.76 -13.65 -7.20
CA VAL A 16 -2.18 -13.75 -5.86
C VAL A 16 -0.65 -13.68 -5.94
N VAL A 17 -0.02 -14.40 -6.87
CA VAL A 17 1.43 -14.33 -7.06
C VAL A 17 1.86 -12.91 -7.46
N ILE A 18 1.22 -12.31 -8.46
CA ILE A 18 1.56 -10.96 -8.92
C ILE A 18 1.44 -9.95 -7.78
N VAL A 19 0.28 -9.87 -7.13
CA VAL A 19 0.01 -8.91 -6.06
C VAL A 19 0.95 -9.12 -4.87
N ARG A 20 1.25 -10.39 -4.52
CA ARG A 20 2.20 -10.73 -3.46
C ARG A 20 3.60 -10.21 -3.77
N TRP A 21 4.07 -10.40 -5.00
CA TRP A 21 5.37 -9.90 -5.43
C TRP A 21 5.42 -8.37 -5.43
N VAL A 22 4.39 -7.73 -5.99
CA VAL A 22 4.28 -6.26 -6.04
C VAL A 22 4.29 -5.67 -4.63
N LEU A 23 3.43 -6.14 -3.73
CA LEU A 23 3.40 -5.71 -2.34
C LEU A 23 4.72 -5.99 -1.62
N GLY A 24 5.30 -7.18 -1.84
CA GLY A 24 6.57 -7.58 -1.24
C GLY A 24 7.73 -6.66 -1.65
N VAL A 25 7.84 -6.32 -2.94
CA VAL A 25 8.83 -5.35 -3.43
C VAL A 25 8.60 -3.98 -2.81
N GLN A 26 7.36 -3.48 -2.77
CA GLN A 26 7.07 -2.17 -2.20
C GLN A 26 7.41 -2.08 -0.71
N CYS A 27 7.02 -3.08 0.09
CA CYS A 27 7.38 -3.14 1.52
C CYS A 27 8.90 -3.22 1.71
N LEU A 28 9.59 -4.05 0.91
CA LEU A 28 11.04 -4.18 1.00
C LEU A 28 11.75 -2.86 0.67
N LEU A 29 11.38 -2.20 -0.44
CA LEU A 29 11.94 -0.92 -0.84
C LEU A 29 11.65 0.18 0.18
N SER A 30 10.40 0.27 0.66
CA SER A 30 10.00 1.23 1.69
C SER A 30 10.78 1.03 3.00
N GLY A 31 10.96 -0.22 3.42
CA GLY A 31 11.74 -0.57 4.59
C GLY A 31 13.21 -0.18 4.42
N LEU A 32 13.86 -0.70 3.38
CA LEU A 32 15.27 -0.41 3.08
C LEU A 32 15.55 1.09 2.90
N ASN A 33 14.56 1.85 2.39
CA ASN A 33 14.71 3.28 2.19
C ASN A 33 15.13 4.01 3.48
N TRP A 34 14.66 3.59 4.65
CA TRP A 34 15.01 4.24 5.92
C TRP A 34 16.52 4.26 6.21
N TRP A 35 17.25 3.21 5.83
CA TRP A 35 18.69 3.13 6.07
C TRP A 35 19.52 3.61 4.89
N PHE A 36 19.06 3.34 3.66
CA PHE A 36 19.84 3.60 2.44
C PHE A 36 19.45 4.88 1.71
N ARG A 37 18.33 5.52 2.10
CA ARG A 37 17.82 6.78 1.51
C ARG A 37 17.74 6.74 -0.02
N ILE A 38 17.30 5.60 -0.56
CA ILE A 38 17.17 5.32 -2.00
C ILE A 38 16.13 6.25 -2.64
N LEU A 39 15.05 6.47 -1.90
CA LEU A 39 13.97 7.36 -2.21
C LEU A 39 14.09 8.63 -1.34
N PRO A 40 13.64 9.78 -1.85
CA PRO A 40 13.62 11.02 -1.09
C PRO A 40 12.85 10.82 0.22
N PHE A 41 13.31 11.40 1.33
CA PHE A 41 12.52 11.42 2.55
C PHE A 41 11.60 12.64 2.53
N PRO A 42 10.36 12.55 3.06
CA PRO A 42 9.58 13.76 3.35
C PRO A 42 10.43 14.64 4.26
N ASN A 43 10.69 15.88 3.83
CA ASN A 43 11.64 16.74 4.51
C ASN A 43 11.05 17.12 5.87
N ILE A 44 11.88 17.06 6.94
CA ILE A 44 11.46 17.55 8.27
C ILE A 44 11.04 19.01 8.29
N LEU A 45 11.44 19.73 7.25
CA LEU A 45 11.17 21.13 7.05
C LEU A 45 10.01 21.39 6.06
N ASP A 46 9.22 20.37 5.69
CA ASP A 46 8.01 20.61 4.91
C ASP A 46 7.09 21.58 5.68
N PRO A 47 6.42 22.54 4.99
CA PRO A 47 5.74 23.65 5.64
C PRO A 47 4.78 23.17 6.73
N VAL A 48 4.70 23.92 7.83
CA VAL A 48 3.84 23.59 8.99
C VAL A 48 2.35 23.52 8.64
N GLY A 49 1.93 24.10 7.50
CA GLY A 49 0.59 23.97 6.91
C GLY A 49 0.41 22.78 5.94
N GLY A 50 1.46 21.98 5.72
CA GLY A 50 1.48 20.78 4.89
C GLY A 50 0.88 19.55 5.59
N PRO A 51 0.78 18.40 4.88
CA PRO A 51 0.05 17.24 5.35
C PRO A 51 0.60 16.69 6.67
N MET A 52 -0.33 16.41 7.60
CA MET A 52 -0.12 15.81 8.95
C MET A 52 0.88 14.64 8.98
N LYS A 53 1.04 13.95 7.85
CA LYS A 53 2.03 12.88 7.62
C LYS A 53 3.43 13.24 8.12
N HIS A 54 3.91 14.46 7.84
CA HIS A 54 5.25 14.86 8.25
C HIS A 54 5.41 14.85 9.78
N GLN A 55 4.45 15.45 10.49
CA GLN A 55 4.46 15.57 11.95
C GLN A 55 4.36 14.20 12.64
N VAL A 56 3.55 13.28 12.10
CA VAL A 56 3.43 11.94 12.66
C VAL A 56 4.74 11.16 12.47
N ILE A 57 5.35 11.22 11.29
CA ILE A 57 6.64 10.58 11.04
C ILE A 57 7.72 11.17 11.96
N ALA A 58 7.78 12.50 12.08
CA ALA A 58 8.72 13.18 12.97
C ALA A 58 8.55 12.74 14.43
N ALA A 59 7.30 12.63 14.92
CA ALA A 59 7.02 12.13 16.26
C ALA A 59 7.47 10.67 16.44
N MET A 60 7.21 9.80 15.46
CA MET A 60 7.69 8.41 15.51
C MET A 60 9.21 8.32 15.50
N ILE A 61 9.90 9.17 14.76
CA ILE A 61 11.38 9.24 14.76
C ILE A 61 11.89 9.75 16.10
N ALA A 62 11.25 10.76 16.69
CA ALA A 62 11.64 11.35 17.97
C ALA A 62 11.57 10.34 19.13
N THR A 63 10.72 9.32 19.04
CA THR A 63 10.67 8.22 20.03
C THR A 63 11.92 7.33 20.02
N GLY A 64 12.75 7.41 18.98
CA GLY A 64 14.01 6.67 18.84
C GLY A 64 13.87 5.23 18.35
N TRP A 65 12.69 4.63 18.41
CA TRP A 65 12.52 3.20 18.06
C TRP A 65 11.30 2.90 17.18
N MET A 66 10.19 3.66 17.29
CA MET A 66 8.93 3.26 16.65
C MET A 66 9.00 3.22 15.12
N PHE A 67 9.58 4.26 14.51
CA PHE A 67 9.72 4.30 13.04
C PHE A 67 10.66 3.21 12.53
N SER A 68 11.80 3.01 13.20
CA SER A 68 12.76 1.95 12.88
C SER A 68 12.13 0.56 12.99
N ALA A 69 11.34 0.30 14.05
CA ALA A 69 10.63 -0.96 14.24
C ALA A 69 9.62 -1.22 13.10
N ALA A 70 8.84 -0.21 12.71
CA ALA A 70 7.91 -0.32 11.59
C ALA A 70 8.66 -0.67 10.29
N LYS A 71 9.80 -0.05 10.02
CA LYS A 71 10.61 -0.32 8.82
C LYS A 71 11.29 -1.68 8.84
N ILE A 72 11.70 -2.19 10.01
CA ILE A 72 12.19 -3.57 10.14
C ILE A 72 11.08 -4.55 9.79
N VAL A 73 9.87 -4.33 10.31
CA VAL A 73 8.72 -5.20 9.98
C VAL A 73 8.40 -5.11 8.50
N GLU A 74 8.42 -3.93 7.86
CA GLU A 74 8.23 -3.81 6.40
C GLU A 74 9.27 -4.63 5.61
N ILE A 75 10.54 -4.65 6.02
CA ILE A 75 11.58 -5.50 5.40
C ILE A 75 11.21 -6.98 5.57
N LEU A 76 10.86 -7.40 6.78
CA LEU A 76 10.49 -8.80 7.05
C LEU A 76 9.28 -9.23 6.23
N VAL A 77 8.27 -8.37 6.12
CA VAL A 77 7.09 -8.56 5.26
C VAL A 77 7.52 -8.70 3.81
N GLY A 78 8.34 -7.78 3.31
CA GLY A 78 8.83 -7.82 1.94
C GLY A 78 9.54 -9.13 1.61
N VAL A 79 10.51 -9.53 2.43
CA VAL A 79 11.27 -10.77 2.26
C VAL A 79 10.36 -12.00 2.34
N ALA A 80 9.46 -12.07 3.33
CA ALA A 80 8.54 -13.17 3.53
C ALA A 80 7.59 -13.36 2.34
N LEU A 81 7.01 -12.26 1.82
CA LEU A 81 6.13 -12.29 0.66
C LEU A 81 6.86 -12.69 -0.63
N LEU A 82 8.08 -12.17 -0.85
CA LEU A 82 8.88 -12.52 -2.03
C LEU A 82 9.33 -13.99 -2.00
N ALA A 83 9.77 -14.47 -0.83
CA ALA A 83 10.17 -15.86 -0.64
C ALA A 83 8.98 -16.84 -0.51
N ASN A 84 7.74 -16.35 -0.53
CA ASN A 84 6.54 -17.14 -0.25
C ASN A 84 6.59 -17.90 1.09
N ARG A 85 7.21 -17.32 2.11
CA ARG A 85 7.38 -17.97 3.41
C ARG A 85 6.58 -17.22 4.46
N PHE A 86 5.73 -17.93 5.20
CA PHE A 86 4.84 -17.34 6.20
C PHE A 86 3.91 -16.24 5.65
N ALA A 87 3.55 -16.29 4.37
CA ALA A 87 2.83 -15.20 3.70
C ALA A 87 1.52 -14.82 4.40
N VAL A 88 0.74 -15.81 4.84
CA VAL A 88 -0.51 -15.58 5.60
C VAL A 88 -0.22 -14.88 6.93
N LEU A 89 0.68 -15.42 7.75
CA LEU A 89 1.04 -14.84 9.05
C LEU A 89 1.61 -13.42 8.93
N ILE A 90 2.51 -13.20 7.97
CA ILE A 90 3.21 -11.92 7.84
C ILE A 90 2.29 -10.81 7.38
N LEU A 91 1.23 -11.10 6.61
CA LEU A 91 0.20 -10.12 6.28
C LEU A 91 -0.54 -9.66 7.54
N VAL A 92 -0.88 -10.56 8.47
CA VAL A 92 -1.53 -10.15 9.74
C VAL A 92 -0.62 -9.24 10.56
N VAL A 93 0.67 -9.57 10.63
CA VAL A 93 1.67 -8.74 11.30
C VAL A 93 1.83 -7.37 10.60
N ALA A 94 1.78 -7.34 9.27
CA ALA A 94 1.88 -6.11 8.48
C ALA A 94 0.66 -5.19 8.59
N PHE A 95 -0.51 -5.76 8.88
CA PHE A 95 -1.79 -5.06 8.82
C PHE A 95 -1.80 -3.72 9.58
N PRO A 96 -1.41 -3.63 10.87
CA PRO A 96 -1.40 -2.35 11.58
C PRO A 96 -0.49 -1.31 10.90
N ILE A 97 0.67 -1.73 10.39
CA ILE A 97 1.62 -0.82 9.74
C ILE A 97 1.05 -0.30 8.42
N LEU A 98 0.56 -1.18 7.55
CA LEU A 98 0.01 -0.79 6.25
C LEU A 98 -1.30 -0.01 6.39
N MET A 99 -2.12 -0.32 7.40
CA MET A 99 -3.28 0.48 7.77
C MET A 99 -2.86 1.88 8.20
N THR A 100 -1.88 2.03 9.08
CA THR A 100 -1.38 3.35 9.49
C THR A 100 -0.82 4.12 8.29
N THR A 101 -0.07 3.48 7.40
CA THR A 101 0.42 4.09 6.15
C THR A 101 -0.73 4.58 5.29
N PHE A 102 -1.80 3.79 5.12
CA PHE A 102 -3.01 4.23 4.42
C PHE A 102 -3.67 5.42 5.08
N LEU A 103 -3.86 5.40 6.40
CA LEU A 103 -4.48 6.51 7.14
C LEU A 103 -3.67 7.80 7.05
N LEU A 104 -2.33 7.69 7.04
CA LEU A 104 -1.43 8.84 6.89
C LEU A 104 -1.60 9.58 5.56
N ASP A 105 -2.10 8.90 4.51
CA ASP A 105 -2.37 9.54 3.22
C ASP A 105 -3.87 9.83 3.00
N ALA A 106 -4.76 8.96 3.50
CA ALA A 106 -6.20 9.11 3.36
C ALA A 106 -6.76 10.30 4.16
N ILE A 107 -6.27 10.54 5.38
CA ILE A 107 -6.75 11.65 6.22
C ILE A 107 -6.39 13.01 5.58
N PRO A 108 -5.14 13.27 5.15
CA PRO A 108 -4.83 14.50 4.42
C PRO A 108 -5.64 14.70 3.16
N PHE A 109 -5.87 13.65 2.37
CA PHE A 109 -6.74 13.73 1.19
C PHE A 109 -8.17 14.14 1.56
N GLY A 110 -8.78 13.51 2.58
CA GLY A 110 -10.11 13.88 3.04
C GLY A 110 -10.21 15.35 3.48
N ARG A 111 -9.18 15.85 4.19
CA ARG A 111 -9.09 17.27 4.56
C ARG A 111 -8.94 18.18 3.35
N ALA A 112 -8.11 17.80 2.38
CA ALA A 112 -7.93 18.54 1.14
C ALA A 112 -9.23 18.61 0.34
N ALA A 113 -10.03 17.54 0.31
CA ALA A 113 -11.33 17.50 -0.35
C ALA A 113 -12.33 18.48 0.30
N VAL A 114 -12.41 18.51 1.63
CA VAL A 114 -13.24 19.47 2.36
C VAL A 114 -12.75 20.91 2.13
N GLY A 115 -11.44 21.14 2.20
CA GLY A 115 -10.84 22.45 1.94
C GLY A 115 -11.08 22.95 0.50
N PHE A 116 -11.05 22.05 -0.48
CA PHE A 116 -11.38 22.37 -1.87
C PHE A 116 -12.85 22.75 -2.03
N ALA A 117 -13.76 21.99 -1.40
CA ALA A 117 -15.20 22.32 -1.40
C ALA A 117 -15.49 23.68 -0.75
N ALA A 118 -14.68 24.08 0.23
CA ALA A 118 -14.74 25.38 0.89
C ALA A 118 -13.98 26.50 0.16
N GLY A 119 -13.32 26.22 -0.98
CA GLY A 119 -12.51 27.20 -1.74
C GLY A 119 -11.18 27.58 -1.08
N GLN A 120 -10.74 26.85 -0.06
CA GLN A 120 -9.50 27.11 0.70
C GLN A 120 -8.27 26.44 0.11
N VAL A 121 -8.47 25.39 -0.71
CA VAL A 121 -7.41 24.57 -1.31
C VAL A 121 -7.59 24.60 -2.82
N THR A 122 -6.49 24.71 -3.56
CA THR A 122 -6.52 24.68 -5.03
C THR A 122 -6.81 23.26 -5.55
N GLY A 123 -7.38 23.16 -6.76
CA GLY A 123 -7.59 21.84 -7.39
C GLY A 123 -6.28 21.07 -7.60
N ALA A 124 -5.17 21.78 -7.82
CA ALA A 124 -3.82 21.21 -7.90
C ALA A 124 -3.40 20.50 -6.60
N ASN A 125 -3.62 21.14 -5.44
CA ASN A 125 -3.30 20.55 -4.14
C ASN A 125 -4.20 19.36 -3.81
N LEU A 126 -5.48 19.41 -4.18
CA LEU A 126 -6.39 18.27 -4.04
C LEU A 126 -5.93 17.08 -4.88
N TRP A 127 -5.56 17.33 -6.15
CA TRP A 127 -5.05 16.31 -7.05
C TRP A 127 -3.77 15.68 -6.53
N ALA A 128 -2.86 16.49 -5.99
CA ALA A 128 -1.66 16.02 -5.34
C ALA A 128 -1.96 15.07 -4.18
N ALA A 129 -2.83 15.48 -3.24
CA ALA A 129 -3.22 14.65 -2.11
C ALA A 129 -3.90 13.34 -2.55
N PHE A 130 -4.68 13.38 -3.63
CA PHE A 130 -5.32 12.20 -4.21
C PHE A 130 -4.29 11.20 -4.77
N LEU A 131 -3.30 11.69 -5.54
CA LEU A 131 -2.23 10.86 -6.07
C LEU A 131 -1.40 10.24 -4.95
N ASP A 132 -1.09 11.01 -3.91
CA ASP A 132 -0.34 10.52 -2.76
C ASP A 132 -1.14 9.42 -2.04
N MET A 133 -2.45 9.62 -1.84
CA MET A 133 -3.33 8.60 -1.27
C MET A 133 -3.38 7.32 -2.11
N ILE A 134 -3.53 7.43 -3.44
CA ILE A 134 -3.65 6.23 -4.29
C ILE A 134 -2.33 5.48 -4.41
N PHE A 135 -1.23 6.18 -4.72
CA PHE A 135 0.03 5.52 -5.10
C PHE A 135 0.91 5.13 -3.92
N PHE A 136 0.68 5.67 -2.72
CA PHE A 136 1.38 5.23 -1.52
C PHE A 136 0.47 4.37 -0.66
N GLY A 137 -0.20 4.94 0.34
CA GLY A 137 -0.97 4.19 1.33
C GLY A 137 -2.12 3.35 0.75
N GLY A 138 -2.84 3.87 -0.24
CA GLY A 138 -3.96 3.19 -0.88
C GLY A 138 -3.55 1.93 -1.64
N ALA A 139 -2.47 2.00 -2.43
CA ALA A 139 -1.95 0.87 -3.19
C ALA A 139 -1.56 -0.30 -2.27
N VAL A 140 -0.74 -0.05 -1.25
CA VAL A 140 -0.30 -1.10 -0.32
C VAL A 140 -1.46 -1.71 0.45
N PHE A 141 -2.40 -0.87 0.91
CA PHE A 141 -3.55 -1.33 1.69
C PHE A 141 -4.55 -2.12 0.85
N LEU A 142 -4.77 -1.71 -0.41
CA LEU A 142 -5.61 -2.44 -1.35
C LEU A 142 -5.05 -3.83 -1.66
N MET A 143 -3.74 -3.91 -1.97
CA MET A 143 -3.05 -5.17 -2.22
C MET A 143 -3.06 -6.09 -0.99
N GLN A 144 -2.77 -5.53 0.19
CA GLN A 144 -2.86 -6.21 1.47
C GLN A 144 -4.26 -6.80 1.70
N GLY A 145 -5.30 -5.99 1.55
CA GLY A 145 -6.69 -6.41 1.71
C GLY A 145 -7.08 -7.51 0.73
N HIS A 146 -6.67 -7.39 -0.54
CA HIS A 146 -6.88 -8.43 -1.54
C HIS A 146 -6.26 -9.77 -1.15
N LEU A 147 -4.98 -9.78 -0.75
CA LEU A 147 -4.31 -11.02 -0.34
C LEU A 147 -4.91 -11.62 0.93
N MET A 148 -5.29 -10.78 1.91
CA MET A 148 -5.96 -11.25 3.11
C MET A 148 -7.33 -11.86 2.83
N ILE A 149 -8.07 -11.33 1.85
CA ILE A 149 -9.36 -11.90 1.44
C ILE A 149 -9.17 -13.20 0.64
N GLU A 150 -8.22 -13.25 -0.30
CA GLU A 150 -7.91 -14.48 -1.06
C GLU A 150 -7.44 -15.61 -0.12
N TRP A 151 -6.70 -15.28 0.95
CA TRP A 151 -6.29 -16.25 1.98
C TRP A 151 -7.22 -16.31 3.19
N PHE A 152 -8.44 -15.76 3.12
CA PHE A 152 -9.33 -15.69 4.28
C PHE A 152 -9.57 -17.08 4.93
N GLY A 153 -9.72 -18.10 4.08
CA GLY A 153 -9.88 -19.49 4.51
C GLY A 153 -8.72 -20.02 5.37
N ASN A 154 -7.48 -19.57 5.10
CA ASN A 154 -6.30 -19.95 5.87
C ASN A 154 -6.28 -19.32 7.28
N TYR A 155 -6.84 -18.12 7.46
CA TYR A 155 -6.97 -17.50 8.79
C TYR A 155 -8.11 -18.09 9.60
N ARG A 156 -9.13 -18.63 8.94
CA ARG A 156 -10.35 -19.10 9.61
C ARG A 156 -10.08 -20.20 10.65
N GLN A 157 -9.07 -21.03 10.41
CA GLN A 157 -8.62 -22.06 11.35
C GLN A 157 -8.07 -21.48 12.66
N LEU A 158 -7.57 -20.24 12.66
CA LEU A 158 -7.13 -19.55 13.88
C LEU A 158 -8.29 -19.11 14.78
N PHE A 159 -9.50 -19.03 14.22
CA PHE A 159 -10.70 -18.57 14.91
C PHE A 159 -11.69 -19.70 15.23
N THR A 160 -11.38 -20.93 14.82
CA THR A 160 -12.20 -22.10 15.16
C THR A 160 -11.81 -22.62 16.53
N PRO A 161 -12.76 -22.80 17.47
CA PRO A 161 -12.47 -23.35 18.80
C PRO A 161 -11.85 -24.75 18.76
N THR A 162 -12.09 -25.50 17.69
CA THR A 162 -11.62 -26.87 17.50
C THR A 162 -10.84 -26.96 16.18
N PRO A 163 -9.56 -27.38 16.19
CA PRO A 163 -8.73 -27.49 14.98
C PRO A 163 -9.31 -28.38 13.88
N ASP A 164 -10.12 -29.37 14.25
CA ASP A 164 -10.64 -30.41 13.34
C ASP A 164 -12.11 -30.21 12.95
N ALA A 165 -12.77 -29.15 13.43
CA ALA A 165 -14.14 -28.88 13.02
C ALA A 165 -14.14 -28.50 11.54
N ALA A 166 -14.75 -29.35 10.70
CA ALA A 166 -14.94 -29.06 9.28
C ALA A 166 -15.61 -27.69 9.13
N VAL A 167 -14.82 -26.72 8.70
CA VAL A 167 -15.31 -25.38 8.45
C VAL A 167 -16.00 -25.41 7.10
N PRO A 168 -17.34 -25.20 7.02
CA PRO A 168 -18.00 -25.16 5.74
C PRO A 168 -17.38 -24.05 4.90
N ASP A 169 -16.98 -24.39 3.68
CA ASP A 169 -16.45 -23.49 2.68
C ASP A 169 -17.57 -22.57 2.17
N ARG A 170 -18.03 -21.66 3.04
CA ARG A 170 -18.83 -20.51 2.64
C ARG A 170 -17.85 -19.50 2.10
N GLY A 171 -17.55 -19.59 0.81
CA GLY A 171 -16.86 -18.55 0.07
C GLY A 171 -17.59 -17.22 0.27
N TRP A 172 -17.02 -16.34 1.09
CA TRP A 172 -17.53 -14.99 1.34
C TRP A 172 -17.43 -14.08 0.11
N SER A 173 -16.78 -14.57 -0.95
CA SER A 173 -16.50 -13.81 -2.15
C SER A 173 -17.67 -13.84 -3.14
N CYS A 174 -18.34 -12.70 -3.31
CA CYS A 174 -19.04 -12.42 -4.56
C CYS A 174 -17.98 -12.46 -5.69
N PRO A 175 -18.08 -13.36 -6.69
CA PRO A 175 -17.04 -13.53 -7.70
C PRO A 175 -16.71 -12.24 -8.47
N ARG A 176 -17.72 -11.40 -8.69
CA ARG A 176 -17.57 -10.10 -9.35
C ARG A 176 -16.77 -9.11 -8.49
N ALA A 177 -17.06 -9.04 -7.19
CA ALA A 177 -16.34 -8.16 -6.27
C ALA A 177 -14.86 -8.57 -6.18
N MET A 178 -14.57 -9.87 -6.13
CA MET A 178 -13.19 -10.36 -6.14
C MET A 178 -12.47 -10.07 -7.45
N ALA A 179 -13.16 -10.19 -8.59
CA ALA A 179 -12.57 -9.82 -9.88
C ALA A 179 -12.20 -8.34 -9.93
N VAL A 180 -13.08 -7.44 -9.45
CA VAL A 180 -12.81 -6.00 -9.37
C VAL A 180 -11.63 -5.72 -8.44
N LEU A 181 -11.63 -6.30 -7.23
CA LEU A 181 -10.56 -6.11 -6.24
C LEU A 181 -9.21 -6.60 -6.77
N ARG A 182 -9.20 -7.74 -7.47
CA ARG A 182 -8.01 -8.32 -8.10
C ARG A 182 -7.43 -7.37 -9.15
N TRP A 183 -8.25 -6.92 -10.09
CA TRP A 183 -7.80 -6.00 -11.14
C TRP A 183 -7.34 -4.67 -10.56
N ALA A 184 -8.07 -4.13 -9.58
CA ALA A 184 -7.69 -2.90 -8.90
C ALA A 184 -6.33 -3.05 -8.21
N SER A 185 -6.10 -4.16 -7.51
CA SER A 185 -4.82 -4.44 -6.83
C SER A 185 -3.64 -4.55 -7.81
N ILE A 186 -3.84 -5.25 -8.93
CA ILE A 186 -2.80 -5.40 -9.96
C ILE A 186 -2.49 -4.06 -10.61
N LEU A 187 -3.51 -3.31 -11.04
CA LEU A 187 -3.32 -2.07 -11.79
C LEU A 187 -2.77 -0.95 -10.90
N ILE A 188 -3.39 -0.72 -9.73
CA ILE A 188 -2.97 0.34 -8.80
C ILE A 188 -1.62 -0.02 -8.17
N GLY A 189 -1.43 -1.25 -7.73
CA GLY A 189 -0.16 -1.72 -7.16
C GLY A 189 0.98 -1.71 -8.19
N GLY A 190 0.71 -2.17 -9.42
CA GLY A 190 1.67 -2.13 -10.51
C GLY A 190 2.07 -0.70 -10.88
N ALA A 191 1.10 0.19 -11.07
CA ALA A 191 1.34 1.60 -11.37
C ALA A 191 2.07 2.32 -10.22
N SER A 192 1.69 2.06 -8.97
CA SER A 192 2.40 2.54 -7.77
C SER A 192 3.86 2.08 -7.74
N THR A 193 4.13 0.83 -8.11
CA THR A 193 5.50 0.31 -8.15
C THR A 193 6.33 1.01 -9.22
N VAL A 194 5.76 1.20 -10.42
CA VAL A 194 6.41 1.96 -11.49
C VAL A 194 6.69 3.40 -11.04
N TRP A 195 5.75 4.02 -10.33
CA TRP A 195 5.92 5.35 -9.75
C TRP A 195 7.07 5.39 -8.74
N ILE A 196 7.12 4.44 -7.80
CA ILE A 196 8.20 4.30 -6.81
C ILE A 196 9.55 4.13 -7.50
N VAL A 197 9.63 3.27 -8.51
CA VAL A 197 10.86 3.06 -9.29
C VAL A 197 11.25 4.34 -10.05
N GLY A 198 10.30 5.06 -10.63
CA GLY A 198 10.54 6.32 -11.33
C GLY A 198 11.01 7.47 -10.42
N MET A 199 10.74 7.39 -9.11
CA MET A 199 11.27 8.32 -8.11
C MET A 199 12.70 8.00 -7.66
N VAL A 200 13.25 6.82 -8.00
CA VAL A 200 14.63 6.47 -7.64
C VAL A 200 15.59 7.47 -8.28
N GLY A 201 16.32 8.18 -7.44
CA GLY A 201 17.24 9.25 -7.85
C GLY A 201 16.56 10.53 -8.37
N GLN A 202 15.24 10.68 -8.29
CA GLN A 202 14.48 11.87 -8.70
C GLN A 202 14.63 12.31 -10.17
N TRP A 203 15.21 11.48 -11.05
CA TRP A 203 15.51 11.86 -12.43
C TRP A 203 14.26 11.96 -13.32
N LEU A 204 13.22 11.15 -13.06
CA LEU A 204 12.00 11.10 -13.87
C LEU A 204 10.76 11.64 -13.15
N ILE A 205 10.56 11.27 -11.88
CA ILE A 205 9.35 11.61 -11.12
C ILE A 205 9.75 12.32 -9.81
N PRO A 206 9.30 13.55 -9.57
CA PRO A 206 9.47 14.25 -8.29
C PRO A 206 8.84 13.49 -7.12
N TRP A 207 9.43 13.64 -5.93
CA TRP A 207 9.02 12.93 -4.70
C TRP A 207 7.55 13.12 -4.31
N SER A 208 7.05 14.34 -4.51
CA SER A 208 5.67 14.68 -4.22
C SER A 208 4.99 15.13 -5.50
N SER A 209 3.71 14.79 -5.60
CA SER A 209 2.82 15.35 -6.60
C SER A 209 2.80 16.89 -6.55
N LEU A 210 3.05 17.51 -5.40
CA LEU A 210 3.28 18.95 -5.28
C LEU A 210 4.55 19.43 -5.99
N ALA A 211 5.64 18.66 -5.96
CA ALA A 211 6.86 18.98 -6.69
C ALA A 211 6.70 18.81 -8.21
N VAL A 212 5.76 17.97 -8.67
CA VAL A 212 5.34 17.94 -10.09
C VAL A 212 4.63 19.24 -10.49
N LEU A 213 3.90 19.84 -9.55
CA LEU A 213 3.06 21.01 -9.79
C LEU A 213 3.77 22.34 -9.48
N ALA A 214 5.00 22.30 -8.98
CA ALA A 214 5.81 23.49 -8.74
C ALA A 214 6.24 24.13 -10.08
N PRO A 215 6.13 25.46 -10.24
CA PRO A 215 6.67 26.14 -11.42
C PRO A 215 8.19 25.92 -11.49
N ARG A 216 8.67 25.48 -12.66
CA ARG A 216 10.09 25.32 -12.97
C ARG A 216 10.71 26.64 -13.39
#